data_AF-A0A2S4Y802-F1
#
_entry.id   AF-A0A2S4Y802-F1
#
_cell.length_a   1.000
_cell.length_b   1.000
_cell.length_c   1.000
_cell.angle_alpha   90.00
_cell.angle_beta   90.00
_cell.angle_gamma   90.00
#
_symmetry.space_group_name_H-M   'P 1'
#
loop_
_entity.id
_entity.type
_entity.pdbx_description
1 polymer ?
#
loop_
_entity_poly.entity_id
_entity_poly.type
_entity_poly.pdbx_seq_one_letter_code
_entity_poly.pdbx_strand_id
1 'polypeptide(L)'
;MTSQEQAAVQGVNASEGARPVTGPGNTAVFTYVDPAGGEETTLFRNSGPGLPPAEYQCWAELRRMNVPVDNVVAVHTDLRPSLLPGGYTAELLHSFPNAQLSCSQTYGARPEERAEGVAALVEQVEMLHRVAGQQPPPRPHRLPVPAHVAPAEPMRDVALGHRLVEVFGQDGVRRYDADDVADSPLPDATRSTLTWAGLPADLPLFFTADRPGAAPAGGLFTDVATNLRERRSPAGEEKIGALAHLARIGFDGVAVIAVQCVPGTTEPDGLGALWAVDPVTAEARYVNVSAAAFARSLALLATVRQRMRGLDPVAAGAEVAALQEQLVAVDASALANAYTWWSLIVEQMWHGLF
;
A
#
# COMPACT_ATOMS: atom_id res chain seq x y z
N MET A 1 38.33 -30.58 -4.18
CA MET A 1 37.44 -29.40 -4.18
C MET A 1 36.28 -29.75 -5.08
N THR A 2 35.10 -29.92 -4.49
CA THR A 2 33.89 -30.46 -5.14
C THR A 2 33.20 -29.37 -5.94
N SER A 3 32.40 -29.76 -6.94
CA SER A 3 31.63 -28.84 -7.80
C SER A 3 30.65 -27.91 -7.05
N GLN A 4 30.43 -28.13 -5.74
CA GLN A 4 29.68 -27.24 -4.85
C GLN A 4 30.48 -25.99 -4.41
N GLU A 5 31.82 -26.04 -4.34
CA GLU A 5 32.63 -24.84 -4.05
C GLU A 5 32.75 -23.91 -5.26
N GLN A 6 32.64 -24.42 -6.49
CA GLN A 6 32.62 -23.58 -7.69
C GLN A 6 31.28 -22.85 -7.90
N ALA A 7 30.17 -23.41 -7.41
CA ALA A 7 28.87 -22.72 -7.41
C ALA A 7 28.81 -21.61 -6.33
N ALA A 8 29.52 -21.78 -5.21
CA ALA A 8 29.59 -20.76 -4.16
C ALA A 8 30.42 -19.53 -4.57
N VAL A 9 31.40 -19.69 -5.46
CA VAL A 9 32.23 -18.58 -5.96
C VAL A 9 31.57 -17.78 -7.09
N GLN A 10 30.51 -18.30 -7.72
CA GLN A 10 29.72 -17.57 -8.72
C GLN A 10 28.51 -16.81 -8.13
N GLY A 11 28.22 -16.97 -6.84
CA GLY A 11 27.15 -16.27 -6.11
C GLY A 11 27.59 -15.03 -5.33
N VAL A 12 28.89 -14.70 -5.31
CA VAL A 12 29.46 -13.54 -4.57
C VAL A 12 30.03 -12.50 -5.54
N ASN A 13 29.28 -12.24 -6.60
CA ASN A 13 29.34 -10.98 -7.36
C ASN A 13 27.90 -10.48 -7.53
N ALA A 14 27.16 -10.37 -6.42
CA ALA A 14 26.13 -9.34 -6.34
C ALA A 14 26.87 -8.02 -6.62
N SER A 15 26.51 -7.33 -7.69
CA SER A 15 27.19 -6.12 -8.13
C SER A 15 27.14 -5.06 -7.03
N GLU A 16 28.17 -5.01 -6.19
CA GLU A 16 28.51 -3.83 -5.39
C GLU A 16 28.63 -2.66 -6.38
N GLY A 17 27.59 -1.81 -6.45
CA GLY A 17 27.58 -0.61 -7.29
C GLY A 17 26.48 -0.50 -8.34
N ALA A 18 25.56 -1.46 -8.47
CA ALA A 18 24.40 -1.26 -9.37
C ALA A 18 23.43 -0.24 -8.76
N ARG A 19 23.16 0.85 -9.49
CA ARG A 19 22.27 1.93 -9.05
C ARG A 19 20.84 1.39 -8.87
N PRO A 20 20.08 1.85 -7.86
CA PRO A 20 18.68 1.48 -7.71
C PRO A 20 17.85 2.05 -8.87
N VAL A 21 16.93 1.25 -9.40
CA VAL A 21 16.05 1.66 -10.52
C VAL A 21 14.66 1.08 -10.31
N THR A 22 13.61 1.91 -10.38
CA THR A 22 12.22 1.42 -10.33
C THR A 22 11.80 0.73 -11.63
N GLY A 23 10.72 -0.03 -11.54
CA GLY A 23 10.03 -0.69 -12.62
C GLY A 23 9.46 0.26 -13.68
N PRO A 24 9.05 -0.28 -14.83
CA PRO A 24 8.44 0.50 -15.92
C PRO A 24 7.04 1.05 -15.56
N GLY A 25 6.48 0.68 -14.41
CA GLY A 25 5.10 0.99 -14.05
C GLY A 25 4.10 0.05 -14.73
N ASN A 26 2.87 0.51 -14.89
CA ASN A 26 1.75 -0.21 -15.48
C ASN A 26 0.96 0.75 -16.38
N THR A 27 0.57 0.31 -17.57
CA THR A 27 -0.38 1.03 -18.42
C THR A 27 -1.79 0.54 -18.12
N ALA A 28 -2.76 1.46 -18.12
CA ALA A 28 -4.19 1.14 -18.13
C ALA A 28 -4.87 1.86 -19.30
N VAL A 29 -5.66 1.11 -20.07
CA VAL A 29 -6.45 1.59 -21.21
C VAL A 29 -7.92 1.32 -20.94
N PHE A 30 -8.73 2.38 -20.91
CA PHE A 30 -10.17 2.33 -20.71
C PHE A 30 -10.84 2.67 -22.04
N THR A 31 -11.69 1.79 -22.53
CA THR A 31 -12.58 2.04 -23.67
C THR A 31 -13.96 2.39 -23.15
N TYR A 32 -14.51 3.51 -23.61
CA TYR A 32 -15.84 3.97 -23.20
C TYR A 32 -16.62 4.55 -24.36
N VAL A 33 -17.95 4.54 -24.23
CA VAL A 33 -18.87 5.19 -25.16
C VAL A 33 -19.04 6.65 -24.74
N ASP A 34 -18.65 7.59 -25.61
CA ASP A 34 -18.76 9.02 -25.34
C ASP A 34 -20.24 9.42 -25.13
N PRO A 35 -20.63 9.96 -23.98
CA PRO A 35 -22.02 10.37 -23.73
C PRO A 35 -22.52 11.47 -24.67
N ALA A 36 -21.65 12.27 -25.28
CA ALA A 36 -22.05 13.34 -26.19
C ALA A 36 -22.31 12.84 -27.62
N GLY A 37 -21.52 11.87 -28.09
CA GLY A 37 -21.53 11.40 -29.48
C GLY A 37 -22.02 9.97 -29.70
N GLY A 38 -22.01 9.13 -28.67
CA GLY A 38 -22.33 7.71 -28.76
C GLY A 38 -21.23 6.84 -29.39
N GLU A 39 -20.09 7.43 -29.73
CA GLU A 39 -18.94 6.73 -30.33
C GLU A 39 -18.05 6.10 -29.26
N GLU A 40 -17.43 4.96 -29.57
CA GLU A 40 -16.41 4.36 -28.71
C GLU A 40 -15.07 5.09 -28.84
N THR A 41 -14.47 5.40 -27.70
CA THR A 41 -13.17 6.07 -27.61
C THR A 41 -12.32 5.47 -26.49
N THR A 42 -11.01 5.73 -26.54
CA THR A 42 -10.06 5.17 -25.58
C THR A 42 -9.35 6.26 -24.80
N LEU A 43 -9.09 5.96 -23.53
CA LEU A 43 -8.30 6.75 -22.62
C LEU A 43 -7.22 5.85 -22.05
N PHE A 44 -5.95 6.26 -22.15
CA PHE A 44 -4.87 5.55 -21.50
C PHE A 44 -4.09 6.44 -20.52
N ARG A 45 -3.55 5.79 -19.48
CA ARG A 45 -2.63 6.38 -18.51
C ARG A 45 -1.55 5.38 -18.17
N ASN A 46 -0.39 5.91 -17.79
CA ASN A 46 0.70 5.13 -17.24
C ASN A 46 0.84 5.47 -15.76
N SER A 47 1.10 4.46 -14.94
CA SER A 47 1.56 4.72 -13.58
C SER A 47 2.95 5.31 -13.62
N GLY A 48 3.34 5.94 -12.52
CA GLY A 48 4.69 6.46 -12.37
C GLY A 48 4.99 6.77 -10.90
N PRO A 49 6.28 6.90 -10.55
CA PRO A 49 6.69 7.15 -9.17
C PRO A 49 5.97 8.35 -8.54
N GLY A 50 5.33 8.14 -7.40
CA GLY A 50 4.63 9.19 -6.64
C GLY A 50 3.27 9.62 -7.20
N LEU A 51 2.81 9.03 -8.31
CA LEU A 51 1.49 9.23 -8.89
C LEU A 51 0.49 8.18 -8.35
N PRO A 52 -0.82 8.37 -8.50
CA PRO A 52 -1.78 7.29 -8.30
C PRO A 52 -1.58 6.15 -9.33
N PRO A 53 -2.05 4.92 -9.04
CA PRO A 53 -2.09 3.85 -10.04
C PRO A 53 -2.83 4.29 -11.32
N ALA A 54 -2.44 3.73 -12.47
CA ALA A 54 -2.96 4.13 -13.78
C ALA A 54 -4.50 4.06 -13.86
N GLU A 55 -5.10 3.05 -13.23
CA GLU A 55 -6.55 2.84 -13.17
C GLU A 55 -7.26 4.00 -12.45
N TYR A 56 -6.70 4.49 -11.33
CA TYR A 56 -7.23 5.66 -10.62
C TYR A 56 -7.06 6.94 -11.42
N GLN A 57 -5.96 7.07 -12.17
CA GLN A 57 -5.75 8.22 -13.06
C GLN A 57 -6.78 8.23 -14.20
N CYS A 58 -7.06 7.07 -14.82
CA CYS A 58 -8.12 6.93 -15.82
C CYS A 58 -9.49 7.28 -15.22
N TRP A 59 -9.82 6.73 -14.05
CA TRP A 59 -11.08 7.04 -13.38
C TRP A 59 -11.25 8.53 -13.06
N ALA A 60 -10.21 9.19 -12.56
CA ALA A 60 -10.24 10.63 -12.28
C ALA A 60 -10.51 11.45 -13.55
N GLU A 61 -9.90 11.06 -14.67
CA GLU A 61 -10.11 11.73 -15.95
C GLU A 61 -11.51 11.48 -16.53
N LEU A 62 -12.03 10.24 -16.46
CA LEU A 62 -13.40 9.93 -16.86
C LEU A 62 -14.41 10.78 -16.08
N ARG A 63 -14.21 10.93 -14.77
CA ARG A 63 -15.03 11.82 -13.93
C ARG A 63 -14.92 13.28 -14.36
N ARG A 64 -13.73 13.76 -14.72
CA ARG A 64 -13.52 15.12 -15.23
C ARG A 64 -14.25 15.36 -16.55
N MET A 65 -14.36 14.33 -17.39
CA MET A 65 -15.08 14.34 -18.66
C MET A 65 -16.59 14.07 -18.50
N ASN A 66 -17.07 13.84 -17.27
CA ASN A 66 -18.46 13.44 -16.96
C ASN A 66 -18.90 12.15 -17.68
N VAL A 67 -17.97 11.21 -17.89
CA VAL A 67 -18.29 9.88 -18.43
C VAL A 67 -18.83 8.99 -17.30
N PRO A 68 -20.07 8.49 -17.38
CA PRO A 68 -20.61 7.56 -16.39
C PRO A 68 -19.84 6.24 -16.36
N VAL A 69 -19.81 5.56 -15.21
CA VAL A 69 -19.12 4.27 -15.07
C VAL A 69 -19.73 3.18 -15.98
N ASP A 70 -21.03 3.24 -16.22
CA ASP A 70 -21.75 2.32 -17.10
C ASP A 70 -21.37 2.47 -18.58
N ASN A 71 -20.77 3.59 -18.97
CA ASN A 71 -20.32 3.84 -20.33
C ASN A 71 -18.96 3.20 -20.62
N VAL A 72 -18.23 2.72 -19.60
CA VAL A 72 -16.96 2.02 -19.80
C VAL A 72 -17.25 0.58 -20.20
N VAL A 73 -16.81 0.19 -21.40
CA VAL A 73 -17.11 -1.10 -22.02
C VAL A 73 -15.94 -2.06 -22.02
N ALA A 74 -14.70 -1.58 -21.89
CA ALA A 74 -13.53 -2.43 -21.70
C ALA A 74 -12.43 -1.73 -20.91
N VAL A 75 -11.66 -2.52 -20.16
CA VAL A 75 -10.42 -2.08 -19.49
C VAL A 75 -9.32 -3.10 -19.76
N HIS A 76 -8.18 -2.63 -20.25
CA HIS A 76 -6.97 -3.42 -20.44
C HIS A 76 -5.82 -2.84 -19.63
N THR A 77 -5.08 -3.68 -18.90
CA THR A 77 -3.88 -3.28 -18.17
C THR A 77 -2.66 -4.13 -18.53
N ASP A 78 -1.45 -3.62 -18.35
CA ASP A 78 -0.25 -4.44 -18.58
C ASP A 78 -0.15 -5.55 -17.53
N LEU A 79 -0.22 -5.20 -16.24
CA LEU A 79 -0.27 -6.12 -15.11
C LEU A 79 -1.71 -6.36 -14.68
N ARG A 80 -2.01 -7.58 -14.24
CA ARG A 80 -3.32 -7.89 -13.63
C ARG A 80 -3.61 -6.92 -12.45
N PRO A 81 -4.80 -6.29 -12.41
CA PRO A 81 -5.21 -5.45 -11.30
C PRO A 81 -5.13 -6.20 -9.97
N SER A 82 -4.57 -5.56 -8.93
CA SER A 82 -4.19 -6.23 -7.69
C SER A 82 -5.20 -6.00 -6.56
N LEU A 83 -5.27 -6.96 -5.62
CA LEU A 83 -5.94 -6.80 -4.31
C LEU A 83 -4.88 -6.57 -3.22
N LEU A 84 -3.95 -5.66 -3.49
CA LEU A 84 -2.84 -5.31 -2.61
C LEU A 84 -3.01 -3.90 -2.05
N PRO A 85 -2.45 -3.60 -0.86
CA PRO A 85 -2.48 -2.26 -0.27
C PRO A 85 -1.77 -1.25 -1.17
N GLY A 86 -2.12 0.03 -1.04
CA GLY A 86 -1.66 1.08 -1.96
C GLY A 86 -2.56 1.26 -3.19
N GLY A 87 -3.78 0.71 -3.14
CA GLY A 87 -4.85 1.10 -4.04
C GLY A 87 -5.78 0.01 -4.52
N TYR A 88 -5.62 -1.26 -4.17
CA TYR A 88 -6.61 -2.33 -4.46
C TYR A 88 -7.26 -2.18 -5.85
N THR A 89 -6.46 -2.06 -6.93
CA THR A 89 -6.96 -1.60 -8.23
C THR A 89 -8.03 -2.53 -8.79
N ALA A 90 -8.02 -3.82 -8.43
CA ALA A 90 -9.12 -4.72 -8.72
C ALA A 90 -10.46 -4.23 -8.13
N GLU A 91 -10.52 -3.79 -6.86
CA GLU A 91 -11.75 -3.24 -6.25
C GLU A 91 -12.27 -2.01 -6.99
N LEU A 92 -11.37 -1.11 -7.42
CA LEU A 92 -11.78 0.02 -8.27
C LEU A 92 -12.45 -0.47 -9.56
N LEU A 93 -11.86 -1.45 -10.24
CA LEU A 93 -12.39 -1.92 -11.51
C LEU A 93 -13.75 -2.63 -11.40
N HIS A 94 -14.09 -3.19 -10.23
CA HIS A 94 -15.43 -3.73 -9.98
C HIS A 94 -16.53 -2.64 -10.01
N SER A 95 -16.19 -1.36 -9.92
CA SER A 95 -17.16 -0.26 -10.05
C SER A 95 -17.60 0.04 -11.50
N PHE A 96 -17.03 -0.63 -12.49
CA PHE A 96 -17.38 -0.49 -13.91
C PHE A 96 -18.15 -1.74 -14.39
N PRO A 97 -19.49 -1.81 -14.19
CA PRO A 97 -20.24 -3.05 -14.30
C PRO A 97 -20.31 -3.64 -15.72
N ASN A 98 -20.15 -2.79 -16.74
CA ASN A 98 -20.24 -3.19 -18.15
C ASN A 98 -18.87 -3.45 -18.79
N ALA A 99 -17.78 -3.23 -18.05
CA ALA A 99 -16.43 -3.30 -18.61
C ALA A 99 -15.95 -4.75 -18.72
N GLN A 100 -15.53 -5.16 -19.92
CA GLN A 100 -14.73 -6.37 -20.07
C GLN A 100 -13.29 -6.12 -19.60
N LEU A 101 -12.85 -6.84 -18.57
CA LEU A 101 -11.51 -6.72 -18.01
C LEU A 101 -10.52 -7.68 -18.69
N SER A 102 -9.34 -7.19 -19.03
CA SER A 102 -8.24 -7.99 -19.56
C SER A 102 -6.88 -7.45 -19.09
N CYS A 103 -5.84 -8.29 -19.11
CA CYS A 103 -4.48 -7.87 -18.81
C CYS A 103 -3.46 -8.65 -19.64
N SER A 104 -2.26 -8.08 -19.81
CA SER A 104 -1.18 -8.73 -20.58
C SER A 104 -0.40 -9.76 -19.74
N GLN A 105 -0.09 -9.42 -18.48
CA GLN A 105 0.76 -10.23 -17.59
C GLN A 105 0.04 -10.53 -16.28
N THR A 106 0.41 -11.65 -15.66
CA THR A 106 -0.05 -12.00 -14.31
C THR A 106 0.51 -11.00 -13.29
N TYR A 107 -0.23 -10.79 -12.20
CA TYR A 107 0.22 -10.04 -11.04
C TYR A 107 -0.74 -10.41 -9.90
N GLY A 108 -0.23 -10.72 -8.71
CA GLY A 108 -1.06 -11.41 -7.72
C GLY A 108 -0.57 -11.40 -6.29
N ALA A 109 -1.22 -12.21 -5.45
CA ALA A 109 -1.00 -12.24 -4.01
C ALA A 109 0.36 -12.84 -3.64
N ARG A 110 0.90 -13.72 -4.49
CA ARG A 110 2.16 -14.41 -4.25
C ARG A 110 3.36 -13.62 -4.79
N PRO A 111 4.47 -13.51 -4.05
CA PRO A 111 5.67 -12.79 -4.51
C PRO A 111 6.21 -13.33 -5.84
N GLU A 112 6.15 -14.63 -6.07
CA GLU A 112 6.66 -15.27 -7.29
C GLU A 112 5.84 -14.85 -8.52
N GLU A 113 4.51 -14.81 -8.39
CA GLU A 113 3.60 -14.35 -9.45
C GLU A 113 3.87 -12.88 -9.82
N ARG A 114 4.15 -12.03 -8.82
CA ARG A 114 4.48 -10.62 -9.08
C ARG A 114 5.84 -10.47 -9.77
N ALA A 115 6.84 -11.23 -9.33
CA ALA A 115 8.17 -11.20 -9.93
C ALA A 115 8.13 -11.68 -11.40
N GLU A 116 7.39 -12.75 -11.68
CA GLU A 116 7.18 -13.26 -13.04
C GLU A 116 6.48 -12.22 -13.93
N GLY A 117 5.38 -11.65 -13.44
CA GLY A 117 4.63 -10.62 -14.16
C GLY A 117 5.45 -9.39 -14.52
N VAL A 118 6.23 -8.88 -13.55
CA VAL A 118 7.11 -7.72 -13.77
C VAL A 118 8.25 -8.05 -14.72
N ALA A 119 8.84 -9.24 -14.63
CA ALA A 119 9.88 -9.67 -15.57
C ALA A 119 9.34 -9.72 -17.01
N ALA A 120 8.17 -10.33 -17.22
CA ALA A 120 7.53 -10.39 -18.53
C ALA A 120 7.16 -9.00 -19.06
N LEU A 121 6.70 -8.10 -18.19
CA LEU A 121 6.43 -6.71 -18.56
C LEU A 121 7.70 -5.97 -19.01
N VAL A 122 8.82 -6.13 -18.29
CA VAL A 122 10.09 -5.53 -18.69
C VAL A 122 10.51 -6.00 -20.08
N GLU A 123 10.40 -7.29 -20.37
CA GLU A 123 10.71 -7.85 -21.69
C GLU A 123 9.80 -7.29 -22.79
N GLN A 124 8.50 -7.15 -22.50
CA GLN A 124 7.51 -6.54 -23.40
C GLN A 124 7.86 -5.08 -23.69
N VAL A 125 8.17 -4.27 -22.67
CA VAL A 125 8.57 -2.86 -22.82
C VAL A 125 9.84 -2.74 -23.66
N GLU A 126 10.84 -3.58 -23.42
CA GLU A 126 12.08 -3.59 -24.20
C GLU A 126 11.86 -4.00 -25.66
N MET A 127 10.97 -4.97 -25.91
CA MET A 127 10.58 -5.33 -27.27
C MET A 127 9.94 -4.14 -27.99
N LEU A 128 8.96 -3.47 -27.36
CA LEU A 128 8.25 -2.34 -27.96
C LEU A 128 9.21 -1.19 -28.30
N HIS A 129 10.16 -0.86 -27.42
CA HIS A 129 11.16 0.19 -27.69
C HIS A 129 12.07 -0.18 -28.86
N ARG A 130 12.54 -1.44 -28.94
CA ARG A 130 13.36 -1.92 -30.06
C ARG A 130 12.62 -1.82 -31.39
N VAL A 131 11.34 -2.23 -31.44
CA VAL A 131 10.51 -2.14 -32.64
C VAL A 131 10.30 -0.68 -33.05
N ALA A 132 10.15 0.24 -32.10
CA ALA A 132 10.03 1.67 -32.35
C ALA A 132 11.37 2.37 -32.69
N GLY A 133 12.50 1.64 -32.75
CA GLY A 133 13.82 2.21 -32.97
C GLY A 133 14.30 3.14 -31.84
N GLN A 134 13.72 3.01 -30.65
CA GLN A 134 14.06 3.79 -29.45
C GLN A 134 14.97 2.99 -28.52
N GLN A 135 15.75 3.69 -27.70
CA GLN A 135 16.49 3.04 -26.62
C GLN A 135 15.52 2.61 -25.51
N PRO A 136 15.59 1.36 -25.01
CA PRO A 136 14.75 0.92 -23.90
C PRO A 136 15.10 1.66 -22.60
N PRO A 137 14.14 1.78 -21.68
CA PRO A 137 14.39 2.33 -20.35
C PRO A 137 15.42 1.47 -19.58
N PRO A 138 16.08 2.04 -18.55
CA PRO A 138 17.00 1.27 -17.72
C PRO A 138 16.26 0.09 -17.07
N ARG A 139 16.91 -1.08 -17.04
CA ARG A 139 16.34 -2.25 -16.40
C ARG A 139 16.12 -2.00 -14.90
N PRO A 140 14.97 -2.43 -14.34
CA PRO A 140 14.69 -2.27 -12.92
C PRO A 140 15.73 -3.00 -12.06
N HIS A 141 16.08 -2.39 -10.94
CA HIS A 141 17.01 -2.95 -9.98
C HIS A 141 16.56 -2.55 -8.57
N ARG A 142 15.80 -3.47 -7.95
CA ARG A 142 15.34 -3.37 -6.57
C ARG A 142 16.47 -3.74 -5.62
N LEU A 143 16.77 -2.86 -4.68
CA LEU A 143 17.70 -3.18 -3.60
C LEU A 143 17.02 -4.04 -2.52
N PRO A 144 17.74 -5.01 -1.92
CA PRO A 144 17.22 -5.77 -0.81
C PRO A 144 16.92 -4.86 0.38
N VAL A 145 16.03 -5.31 1.28
CA VAL A 145 15.79 -4.63 2.55
C VAL A 145 17.09 -4.64 3.35
N PRO A 146 17.57 -3.49 3.86
CA PRO A 146 18.83 -3.43 4.59
C PRO A 146 18.73 -4.21 5.91
N ALA A 147 19.66 -5.14 6.13
CA ALA A 147 19.66 -6.00 7.32
C ALA A 147 20.14 -5.29 8.59
N HIS A 148 20.99 -4.26 8.45
CA HIS A 148 21.58 -3.55 9.58
C HIS A 148 21.35 -2.05 9.40
N VAL A 149 20.32 -1.53 10.04
CA VAL A 149 20.02 -0.09 10.10
C VAL A 149 20.01 0.32 11.56
N ALA A 150 20.65 1.44 11.88
CA ALA A 150 20.57 2.01 13.22
C ALA A 150 19.12 2.42 13.51
N PRO A 151 18.51 1.96 14.62
CA PRO A 151 17.17 2.37 14.99
C PRO A 151 17.08 3.89 15.12
N ALA A 152 16.03 4.47 14.55
CA ALA A 152 15.75 5.89 14.66
C ALA A 152 15.43 6.23 16.12
N GLU A 153 15.82 7.43 16.56
CA GLU A 153 15.51 7.89 17.91
C GLU A 153 13.99 7.85 18.16
N PRO A 154 13.55 7.34 19.33
CA PRO A 154 12.15 7.39 19.73
C PRO A 154 11.64 8.83 19.78
N MET A 155 10.47 9.05 19.20
CA MET A 155 9.85 10.36 19.13
C MET A 155 8.73 10.45 20.16
N ARG A 156 8.71 11.51 20.97
CA ARG A 156 7.58 11.78 21.88
C ARG A 156 6.34 12.12 21.07
N ASP A 157 5.15 11.72 21.54
CA ASP A 157 3.89 11.90 20.82
C ASP A 157 3.62 13.35 20.39
N VAL A 158 3.93 14.33 21.24
CA VAL A 158 3.78 15.76 20.89
C VAL A 158 4.70 16.15 19.71
N ALA A 159 5.94 15.67 19.70
CA ALA A 159 6.87 15.94 18.60
C ALA A 159 6.43 15.22 17.31
N LEU A 160 5.91 13.99 17.43
CA LEU A 160 5.29 13.28 16.30
C LEU A 160 4.07 14.04 15.76
N GLY A 161 3.23 14.59 16.63
CA GLY A 161 2.09 15.40 16.26
C GLY A 161 2.48 16.66 15.47
N HIS A 162 3.56 17.34 15.86
CA HIS A 162 4.11 18.44 15.08
C HIS A 162 4.58 17.97 13.70
N ARG A 163 5.30 16.85 13.63
CA ARG A 163 5.77 16.28 12.36
C ARG A 163 4.60 15.89 11.44
N LEU A 164 3.53 15.34 11.98
CA LEU A 164 2.33 15.02 11.21
C LEU A 164 1.68 16.29 10.65
N VAL A 165 1.60 17.37 11.43
CA VAL A 165 1.06 18.65 10.96
C VAL A 165 1.93 19.28 9.88
N GLU A 166 3.26 19.14 9.96
CA GLU A 166 4.17 19.60 8.89
C GLU A 166 3.90 18.89 7.55
N VAL A 167 3.55 17.61 7.57
CA VAL A 167 3.36 16.79 6.36
C VAL A 167 1.93 16.88 5.82
N PHE A 168 0.93 16.79 6.70
CA PHE A 168 -0.48 16.68 6.33
C PHE A 168 -1.27 17.99 6.49
N GLY A 169 -0.67 19.03 7.08
CA GLY A 169 -1.36 20.24 7.49
C GLY A 169 -2.16 20.06 8.78
N GLN A 170 -2.60 21.18 9.38
CA GLN A 170 -3.28 21.16 10.68
C GLN A 170 -4.60 20.37 10.64
N ASP A 171 -5.40 20.56 9.58
CA ASP A 171 -6.69 19.88 9.39
C ASP A 171 -6.54 18.44 8.86
N GLY A 172 -5.33 18.08 8.40
CA GLY A 172 -5.00 16.74 7.91
C GLY A 172 -4.58 15.76 9.00
N VAL A 173 -4.54 16.18 10.27
CA VAL A 173 -4.19 15.32 11.41
C VAL A 173 -5.40 15.13 12.32
N ARG A 174 -5.80 13.88 12.50
CA ARG A 174 -6.89 13.47 13.40
C ARG A 174 -6.35 13.15 14.78
N ARG A 175 -6.68 13.99 15.75
CA ARG A 175 -6.56 13.69 17.18
C ARG A 175 -7.92 13.31 17.73
N TYR A 176 -7.94 12.44 18.72
CA TYR A 176 -9.14 11.99 19.40
C TYR A 176 -9.19 12.61 20.80
N ASP A 177 -10.37 12.98 21.26
CA ASP A 177 -10.54 13.51 22.60
C ASP A 177 -10.24 12.41 23.63
N ALA A 178 -9.72 12.81 24.80
CA ALA A 178 -9.38 11.86 25.85
C ALA A 178 -10.58 11.01 26.28
N ASP A 179 -11.78 11.61 26.28
CA ASP A 179 -13.03 10.94 26.61
C ASP A 179 -13.42 9.89 25.54
N ASP A 180 -13.16 10.16 24.25
CA ASP A 180 -13.44 9.20 23.16
C ASP A 180 -12.57 7.94 23.27
N VAL A 181 -11.34 8.06 23.78
CA VAL A 181 -10.40 6.94 23.90
C VAL A 181 -10.45 6.26 25.27
N ALA A 182 -10.97 6.91 26.31
CA ALA A 182 -10.93 6.44 27.69
C ALA A 182 -11.61 5.07 27.87
N ASP A 183 -12.78 4.90 27.25
CA ASP A 183 -13.58 3.66 27.35
C ASP A 183 -13.18 2.60 26.30
N SER A 184 -12.19 2.89 25.47
CA SER A 184 -11.73 1.96 24.43
C SER A 184 -10.83 0.85 25.00
N PRO A 185 -10.77 -0.34 24.37
CA PRO A 185 -9.86 -1.41 24.77
C PRO A 185 -8.38 -1.14 24.43
N LEU A 186 -8.07 0.02 23.83
CA LEU A 186 -6.74 0.34 23.32
C LEU A 186 -5.69 0.39 24.45
N PRO A 187 -4.43 -0.05 24.23
CA PRO A 187 -3.36 0.14 25.20
C PRO A 187 -3.05 1.61 25.49
N ASP A 188 -2.54 1.92 26.69
CA ASP A 188 -2.24 3.30 27.12
C ASP A 188 -1.33 4.06 26.16
N ALA A 189 -0.28 3.41 25.65
CA ALA A 189 0.64 4.00 24.69
C ALA A 189 -0.08 4.42 23.39
N THR A 190 -1.01 3.59 22.93
CA THR A 190 -1.84 3.89 21.75
C THR A 190 -2.79 5.04 22.06
N ARG A 191 -3.49 5.05 23.20
CA ARG A 191 -4.36 6.17 23.61
C ARG A 191 -3.60 7.49 23.66
N SER A 192 -2.40 7.49 24.25
CA SER A 192 -1.50 8.65 24.29
C SER A 192 -1.17 9.13 22.88
N THR A 193 -0.77 8.21 21.98
CA THR A 193 -0.46 8.56 20.58
C THR A 193 -1.67 9.18 19.89
N LEU A 194 -2.86 8.55 19.98
CA LEU A 194 -4.08 9.03 19.33
C LEU A 194 -4.54 10.42 19.85
N THR A 195 -4.27 10.71 21.12
CA THR A 195 -4.63 11.99 21.75
C THR A 195 -3.62 13.10 21.39
N TRP A 196 -2.33 12.86 21.59
CA TRP A 196 -1.30 13.90 21.51
C TRP A 196 -0.69 14.03 20.11
N ALA A 197 -0.34 12.91 19.47
CA ALA A 197 0.18 12.91 18.12
C ALA A 197 -0.95 13.02 17.09
N GLY A 198 -1.95 12.15 17.24
CA GLY A 198 -2.98 11.86 16.24
C GLY A 198 -2.50 10.89 15.16
N LEU A 199 -3.35 10.68 14.16
CA LEU A 199 -3.04 9.96 12.92
C LEU A 199 -3.29 10.88 11.71
N PRO A 200 -2.70 10.61 10.54
CA PRO A 200 -3.17 11.23 9.30
C PRO A 200 -4.68 10.98 9.14
N ALA A 201 -5.46 12.04 8.94
CA ALA A 201 -6.91 11.93 8.76
C ALA A 201 -7.24 11.15 7.49
N ASP A 202 -6.47 11.39 6.43
CA ASP A 202 -6.51 10.67 5.17
C ASP A 202 -5.15 10.74 4.47
N LEU A 203 -4.67 9.58 4.01
CA LEU A 203 -3.58 9.42 3.05
C LEU A 203 -4.14 8.53 1.94
N PRO A 204 -4.62 9.12 0.82
CA PRO A 204 -5.36 8.39 -0.20
C PRO A 204 -4.65 7.12 -0.67
N LEU A 205 -5.40 6.01 -0.75
CA LEU A 205 -4.96 4.65 -1.11
C LEU A 205 -4.21 3.86 -0.03
N PHE A 206 -3.87 4.49 1.12
CA PHE A 206 -3.04 3.87 2.15
C PHE A 206 -3.67 3.86 3.53
N PHE A 207 -4.31 4.96 3.94
CA PHE A 207 -4.91 4.99 5.26
C PHE A 207 -5.93 6.12 5.40
N THR A 208 -7.09 5.80 5.95
CA THR A 208 -8.08 6.77 6.42
C THR A 208 -8.42 6.44 7.87
N ALA A 209 -8.25 7.43 8.76
CA ALA A 209 -8.55 7.28 10.17
C ALA A 209 -10.07 7.30 10.41
N ASP A 210 -10.56 6.48 11.34
CA ASP A 210 -11.96 6.50 11.74
C ASP A 210 -12.35 7.87 12.33
N ARG A 211 -13.62 8.26 12.17
CA ARG A 211 -14.09 9.59 12.58
C ARG A 211 -15.21 9.44 13.61
N PRO A 212 -15.16 10.10 14.78
CA PRO A 212 -16.23 10.00 15.77
C PRO A 212 -17.63 10.35 15.20
N GLY A 213 -17.72 11.42 14.41
CA GLY A 213 -18.97 11.85 13.76
C GLY A 213 -19.45 10.98 12.60
N ALA A 214 -18.68 9.95 12.21
CA ALA A 214 -19.02 8.97 11.19
C ALA A 214 -18.38 7.63 11.54
N ALA A 215 -18.69 7.14 12.76
CA ALA A 215 -18.09 5.94 13.30
C ALA A 215 -18.35 4.72 12.40
N PRO A 216 -17.41 3.77 12.32
CA PRO A 216 -17.62 2.54 11.57
C PRO A 216 -18.74 1.69 12.21
N ALA A 217 -19.21 0.68 11.48
CA ALA A 217 -20.08 -0.36 12.05
C ALA A 217 -19.42 -0.97 13.31
N GLY A 218 -20.16 -1.06 14.41
CA GLY A 218 -19.70 -1.41 15.75
C GLY A 218 -19.32 -0.22 16.64
N GLY A 219 -19.21 0.99 16.07
CA GLY A 219 -18.83 2.20 16.80
C GLY A 219 -17.32 2.52 16.76
N LEU A 220 -16.94 3.65 17.34
CA LEU A 220 -15.55 4.10 17.37
C LEU A 220 -14.70 3.13 18.23
N PHE A 221 -13.54 2.73 17.71
CA PHE A 221 -12.64 1.75 18.36
C PHE A 221 -13.25 0.38 18.67
N THR A 222 -14.31 -0.01 17.95
CA THR A 222 -14.90 -1.35 18.01
C THR A 222 -13.85 -2.44 17.78
N ASP A 223 -14.04 -3.59 18.41
CA ASP A 223 -13.26 -4.77 18.04
C ASP A 223 -13.57 -5.20 16.60
N VAL A 224 -12.57 -5.81 15.94
CA VAL A 224 -12.67 -6.20 14.53
C VAL A 224 -13.72 -7.27 14.33
N ALA A 225 -13.92 -8.19 15.27
CA ALA A 225 -14.94 -9.24 15.13
C ALA A 225 -16.35 -8.63 15.05
N THR A 226 -16.67 -7.70 15.95
CA THR A 226 -17.93 -6.93 15.91
C THR A 226 -18.08 -6.15 14.61
N ASN A 227 -17.03 -5.43 14.18
CA ASN A 227 -17.03 -4.70 12.91
C ASN A 227 -17.37 -5.60 11.71
N LEU A 228 -16.73 -6.78 11.62
CA LEU A 228 -16.94 -7.72 10.52
C LEU A 228 -18.33 -8.35 10.55
N ARG A 229 -18.88 -8.68 11.74
CA ARG A 229 -20.25 -9.20 11.87
C ARG A 229 -21.29 -8.19 11.41
N GLU A 230 -21.19 -6.94 11.84
CA GLU A 230 -22.15 -5.90 11.45
C GLU A 230 -22.10 -5.58 9.96
N ARG A 231 -20.90 -5.62 9.37
CA ARG A 231 -20.71 -5.47 7.91
C ARG A 231 -21.09 -6.73 7.11
N ARG A 232 -21.54 -7.79 7.78
CA ARG A 232 -21.92 -9.08 7.18
C ARG A 232 -20.78 -9.69 6.35
N SER A 233 -19.59 -9.72 6.94
CA SER A 233 -18.44 -10.41 6.35
C SER A 233 -18.81 -11.84 5.96
N PRO A 234 -18.39 -12.34 4.79
CA PRO A 234 -18.59 -13.72 4.38
C PRO A 234 -17.63 -14.70 5.05
N ALA A 235 -16.65 -14.22 5.84
CA ALA A 235 -15.74 -15.09 6.57
C ALA A 235 -16.48 -15.96 7.60
N GLY A 236 -15.94 -17.15 7.89
CA GLY A 236 -16.52 -18.03 8.90
C GLY A 236 -16.44 -17.44 10.30
N GLU A 237 -17.46 -17.70 11.12
CA GLU A 237 -17.58 -17.16 12.48
C GLU A 237 -16.38 -17.48 13.37
N GLU A 238 -15.75 -18.64 13.19
CA GLU A 238 -14.51 -19.01 13.89
C GLU A 238 -13.36 -18.03 13.60
N LYS A 239 -13.13 -17.72 12.31
CA LYS A 239 -12.10 -16.77 11.89
C LYS A 239 -12.41 -15.36 12.38
N ILE A 240 -13.67 -14.94 12.29
CA ILE A 240 -14.13 -13.64 12.79
C ILE A 240 -13.92 -13.55 14.30
N GLY A 241 -14.36 -14.55 15.06
CA GLY A 241 -14.22 -14.59 16.52
C GLY A 241 -12.76 -14.53 16.99
N ALA A 242 -11.83 -15.14 16.23
CA ALA A 242 -10.40 -15.09 16.52
C ALA A 242 -9.83 -13.66 16.46
N LEU A 243 -10.50 -12.69 15.82
CA LEU A 243 -10.05 -11.31 15.67
C LEU A 243 -10.57 -10.35 16.76
N ALA A 244 -11.33 -10.84 17.75
CA ALA A 244 -11.87 -10.00 18.83
C ALA A 244 -10.80 -9.33 19.71
N HIS A 245 -9.54 -9.76 19.59
CA HIS A 245 -8.40 -9.16 20.29
C HIS A 245 -7.86 -7.89 19.62
N LEU A 246 -8.36 -7.54 18.43
CA LEU A 246 -7.96 -6.38 17.66
C LEU A 246 -9.05 -5.29 17.71
N ALA A 247 -8.67 -4.05 17.98
CA ALA A 247 -9.57 -2.90 17.95
C ALA A 247 -9.28 -2.00 16.75
N ARG A 248 -10.31 -1.68 15.97
CA ARG A 248 -10.19 -0.91 14.74
C ARG A 248 -9.82 0.56 15.02
N ILE A 249 -8.95 1.14 14.20
CA ILE A 249 -8.59 2.57 14.22
C ILE A 249 -8.73 3.27 12.85
N GLY A 250 -8.98 2.51 11.80
CA GLY A 250 -9.14 3.03 10.44
C GLY A 250 -9.18 1.92 9.40
N PHE A 251 -8.92 2.27 8.15
CA PHE A 251 -8.84 1.33 7.03
C PHE A 251 -7.91 1.87 5.93
N ASP A 252 -7.40 1.00 5.06
CA ASP A 252 -6.50 1.38 3.96
C ASP A 252 -7.18 1.50 2.58
N GLY A 253 -8.52 1.59 2.59
CA GLY A 253 -9.38 1.53 1.41
C GLY A 253 -10.19 0.24 1.36
N VAL A 254 -9.64 -0.88 1.86
CA VAL A 254 -10.34 -2.18 1.90
C VAL A 254 -10.14 -2.85 3.26
N ALA A 255 -8.89 -3.09 3.65
CA ALA A 255 -8.56 -3.78 4.88
C ALA A 255 -8.79 -2.87 6.10
N VAL A 256 -9.27 -3.48 7.18
CA VAL A 256 -9.41 -2.82 8.48
C VAL A 256 -8.04 -2.67 9.10
N ILE A 257 -7.64 -1.46 9.48
CA ILE A 257 -6.42 -1.24 10.26
C ILE A 257 -6.79 -1.23 11.74
N ALA A 258 -6.20 -2.14 12.49
CA ALA A 258 -6.56 -2.40 13.88
C ALA A 258 -5.33 -2.57 14.78
N VAL A 259 -5.51 -2.27 16.06
CA VAL A 259 -4.51 -2.36 17.12
C VAL A 259 -4.78 -3.59 17.96
N GLN A 260 -3.75 -4.36 18.23
CA GLN A 260 -3.84 -5.49 19.15
C GLN A 260 -3.96 -5.02 20.60
N CYS A 261 -5.07 -5.35 21.24
CA CYS A 261 -5.46 -4.85 22.56
C CYS A 261 -5.31 -5.90 23.67
N VAL A 262 -5.28 -7.18 23.30
CA VAL A 262 -4.97 -8.30 24.20
C VAL A 262 -4.06 -9.30 23.47
N PRO A 263 -3.37 -10.20 24.19
CA PRO A 263 -2.58 -11.26 23.57
C PRO A 263 -3.38 -12.03 22.51
N GLY A 264 -2.82 -12.12 21.31
CA GLY A 264 -3.40 -12.87 20.20
C GLY A 264 -3.07 -14.35 20.34
N THR A 265 -3.83 -15.22 19.67
CA THR A 265 -3.59 -16.67 19.69
C THR A 265 -2.30 -17.05 18.98
N THR A 266 -1.91 -16.31 17.94
CA THR A 266 -0.68 -16.54 17.17
C THR A 266 0.45 -15.58 17.53
N GLU A 267 0.17 -14.48 18.20
CA GLU A 267 1.12 -13.40 18.52
C GLU A 267 0.86 -12.86 19.94
N PRO A 268 1.25 -13.61 20.99
CA PRO A 268 0.88 -13.29 22.37
C PRO A 268 1.57 -12.01 22.91
N ASP A 269 2.73 -11.65 22.37
CA ASP A 269 3.54 -10.50 22.85
C ASP A 269 3.29 -9.21 22.03
N GLY A 270 2.36 -9.23 21.08
CA GLY A 270 2.10 -8.14 20.13
C GLY A 270 1.25 -6.98 20.64
N LEU A 271 1.17 -6.74 21.97
CA LEU A 271 0.31 -5.69 22.51
C LEU A 271 0.66 -4.31 21.92
N GLY A 272 -0.33 -3.64 21.33
CA GLY A 272 -0.16 -2.34 20.66
C GLY A 272 0.29 -2.42 19.20
N ALA A 273 0.64 -3.60 18.69
CA ALA A 273 0.96 -3.80 17.28
C ALA A 273 -0.26 -3.57 16.38
N LEU A 274 0.00 -3.15 15.15
CA LEU A 274 -1.01 -2.90 14.14
C LEU A 274 -1.08 -4.03 13.12
N TRP A 275 -2.32 -4.32 12.73
CA TRP A 275 -2.68 -5.34 11.79
C TRP A 275 -3.65 -4.79 10.74
N ALA A 276 -3.46 -5.18 9.49
CA ALA A 276 -4.40 -4.97 8.40
C ALA A 276 -5.20 -6.26 8.21
N VAL A 277 -6.51 -6.18 8.37
CA VAL A 277 -7.41 -7.33 8.32
C VAL A 277 -8.30 -7.25 7.08
N ASP A 278 -8.21 -8.26 6.23
CA ASP A 278 -9.09 -8.39 5.07
C ASP A 278 -10.53 -8.67 5.53
N PRO A 279 -11.52 -7.84 5.15
CA PRO A 279 -12.88 -7.98 5.62
C PRO A 279 -13.65 -9.15 5.01
N VAL A 280 -13.14 -9.76 3.94
CA VAL A 280 -13.76 -10.89 3.22
C VAL A 280 -13.18 -12.22 3.72
N THR A 281 -11.86 -12.30 3.88
CA THR A 281 -11.18 -13.56 4.24
C THR A 281 -10.88 -13.69 5.73
N ALA A 282 -10.96 -12.58 6.48
CA ALA A 282 -10.52 -12.44 7.87
C ALA A 282 -9.03 -12.74 8.08
N GLU A 283 -8.22 -12.64 7.01
CA GLU A 283 -6.76 -12.78 7.12
C GLU A 283 -6.14 -11.48 7.66
N ALA A 284 -5.22 -11.64 8.61
CA ALA A 284 -4.50 -10.54 9.24
C ALA A 284 -3.08 -10.45 8.71
N ARG A 285 -2.64 -9.22 8.43
CA ARG A 285 -1.30 -8.89 7.97
C ARG A 285 -0.65 -7.89 8.90
N TYR A 286 0.58 -8.17 9.33
CA TYR A 286 1.31 -7.27 10.19
C TYR A 286 1.62 -5.93 9.50
N VAL A 287 1.48 -4.83 10.25
CA VAL A 287 1.71 -3.45 9.79
C VAL A 287 2.89 -2.83 10.53
N ASN A 288 2.76 -2.59 11.83
CA ASN A 288 3.80 -1.95 12.64
C ASN A 288 3.71 -2.38 14.10
N VAL A 289 4.80 -2.19 14.83
CA VAL A 289 4.89 -2.52 16.26
C VAL A 289 4.06 -1.59 17.15
N SER A 290 3.71 -0.39 16.68
CA SER A 290 2.94 0.58 17.46
C SER A 290 2.26 1.64 16.57
N ALA A 291 1.24 2.32 17.14
CA ALA A 291 0.56 3.42 16.47
C ALA A 291 1.51 4.59 16.14
N ALA A 292 2.49 4.87 16.99
CA ALA A 292 3.50 5.90 16.75
C ALA A 292 4.42 5.54 15.57
N ALA A 293 4.87 4.28 15.50
CA ALA A 293 5.66 3.78 14.37
C ALA A 293 4.87 3.82 13.05
N PHE A 294 3.58 3.46 13.10
CA PHE A 294 2.69 3.54 11.94
C PHE A 294 2.50 4.97 11.45
N ALA A 295 2.13 5.90 12.34
CA ALA A 295 1.94 7.31 11.97
C ALA A 295 3.22 7.94 11.41
N ARG A 296 4.38 7.63 12.01
CA ARG A 296 5.68 8.07 11.50
C ARG A 296 5.96 7.50 10.11
N SER A 297 5.70 6.22 9.89
CA SER A 297 5.88 5.54 8.60
C SER A 297 4.94 6.10 7.51
N LEU A 298 3.69 6.42 7.83
CA LEU A 298 2.76 7.09 6.92
C LEU A 298 3.25 8.48 6.51
N ALA A 299 3.81 9.25 7.46
CA ALA A 299 4.40 10.55 7.17
C ALA A 299 5.61 10.45 6.23
N LEU A 300 6.44 9.42 6.41
CA LEU A 300 7.56 9.11 5.51
C LEU A 300 7.06 8.79 4.10
N LEU A 301 6.08 7.88 3.98
CA LEU A 301 5.48 7.51 2.70
C LEU A 301 4.90 8.73 1.97
N ALA A 302 4.10 9.56 2.65
CA ALA A 302 3.50 10.75 2.07
C ALA A 302 4.56 11.72 1.53
N THR A 303 5.62 11.94 2.31
CA THR A 303 6.74 12.82 1.93
C THR A 303 7.49 12.27 0.71
N VAL A 304 7.84 10.98 0.72
CA VAL A 304 8.59 10.34 -0.37
C VAL A 304 7.77 10.32 -1.67
N ARG A 305 6.49 9.95 -1.61
CA ARG A 305 5.61 9.96 -2.79
C ARG A 305 5.50 11.35 -3.42
N GLN A 306 5.46 12.42 -2.60
CA GLN A 306 5.47 13.77 -3.16
C GLN A 306 6.79 14.10 -3.90
N ARG A 307 7.94 13.70 -3.35
CA ARG A 307 9.26 13.95 -3.97
C ARG A 307 9.47 13.16 -5.25
N MET A 308 8.92 11.95 -5.33
CA MET A 308 9.09 11.07 -6.49
C MET A 308 8.35 11.55 -7.75
N ARG A 309 7.38 12.46 -7.63
CA ARG A 309 6.59 12.92 -8.77
C ARG A 309 7.48 13.57 -9.83
N GLY A 310 7.46 13.00 -11.03
CA GLY A 310 8.22 13.50 -12.17
C GLY A 310 9.71 13.12 -12.16
N LEU A 311 10.16 12.31 -11.19
CA LEU A 311 11.51 11.75 -11.22
C LEU A 311 11.62 10.66 -12.30
N ASP A 312 12.82 10.51 -12.86
CA ASP A 312 13.16 9.35 -13.68
C ASP A 312 13.30 8.08 -12.82
N PRO A 313 13.33 6.87 -13.43
CA PRO A 313 13.38 5.62 -12.68
C PRO A 313 14.60 5.44 -11.75
N VAL A 314 15.73 6.07 -12.06
CA VAL A 314 16.96 5.96 -11.24
C VAL A 314 16.84 6.85 -10.01
N ALA A 315 16.40 8.10 -10.20
CA ALA A 315 16.17 9.03 -9.10
C ALA A 315 15.03 8.54 -8.18
N ALA A 316 13.94 8.01 -8.76
CA ALA A 316 12.88 7.37 -8.00
C ALA A 316 13.39 6.13 -7.23
N GLY A 317 14.24 5.31 -7.84
CA GLY A 317 14.84 4.15 -7.17
C GLY A 317 15.63 4.52 -5.93
N ALA A 318 16.35 5.65 -5.97
CA ALA A 318 17.07 6.17 -4.80
C ALA A 318 16.13 6.59 -3.67
N GLU A 319 15.00 7.23 -3.98
CA GLU A 319 13.99 7.61 -2.99
C GLU A 319 13.30 6.37 -2.37
N VAL A 320 12.99 5.34 -3.16
CA VAL A 320 12.41 4.08 -2.63
C VAL A 320 13.42 3.35 -1.74
N ALA A 321 14.70 3.30 -2.11
CA ALA A 321 15.76 2.73 -1.27
C ALA A 321 15.89 3.47 0.07
N ALA A 322 15.89 4.80 0.04
CA ALA A 322 15.94 5.62 1.25
C ALA A 322 14.69 5.45 2.12
N LEU A 323 13.51 5.26 1.52
CA LEU A 323 12.29 4.94 2.27
C LEU A 323 12.42 3.58 2.97
N GLN A 324 12.94 2.54 2.31
CA GLN A 324 13.16 1.24 2.96
C GLN A 324 14.04 1.38 4.20
N GLU A 325 15.18 2.07 4.08
CA GLU A 325 16.08 2.30 5.21
C GLU A 325 15.38 3.04 6.36
N GLN A 326 14.63 4.10 6.06
CA GLN A 326 13.90 4.85 7.08
C GLN A 326 12.77 4.03 7.73
N LEU A 327 12.07 3.19 6.98
CA LEU A 327 11.07 2.27 7.53
C LEU A 327 11.71 1.24 8.46
N VAL A 328 12.85 0.64 8.09
CA VAL A 328 13.59 -0.27 8.97
C VAL A 328 14.09 0.46 10.22
N ALA A 329 14.59 1.68 10.09
CA ALA A 329 15.04 2.48 11.23
C ALA A 329 13.89 2.78 12.20
N VAL A 330 12.68 3.03 11.71
CA VAL A 330 11.48 3.25 12.54
C VAL A 330 11.00 1.95 13.17
N ASP A 331 10.93 0.88 12.37
CA ASP A 331 10.40 -0.42 12.77
C ASP A 331 10.84 -1.51 11.79
N ALA A 332 11.92 -2.22 12.14
CA ALA A 332 12.44 -3.32 11.31
C ALA A 332 11.42 -4.45 11.08
N SER A 333 10.49 -4.66 12.01
CA SER A 333 9.48 -5.72 11.89
C SER A 333 8.46 -5.43 10.78
N ALA A 334 8.28 -4.16 10.40
CA ALA A 334 7.40 -3.73 9.31
C ALA A 334 7.83 -4.30 7.94
N LEU A 335 9.10 -4.62 7.76
CA LEU A 335 9.68 -5.20 6.54
C LEU A 335 10.27 -6.60 6.76
N ALA A 336 9.87 -7.28 7.84
CA ALA A 336 10.43 -8.57 8.25
C ALA A 336 10.23 -9.71 7.22
N ASN A 337 9.19 -9.65 6.39
CA ASN A 337 8.93 -10.63 5.35
C ASN A 337 8.16 -10.02 4.16
N ALA A 338 8.06 -10.77 3.05
CA ALA A 338 7.44 -10.31 1.81
C ALA A 338 5.92 -10.08 1.86
N TYR A 339 5.26 -10.48 2.96
CA TYR A 339 3.80 -10.43 3.11
C TYR A 339 3.33 -9.34 4.08
N THR A 340 4.23 -8.64 4.79
CA THR A 340 3.82 -7.51 5.63
C THR A 340 3.23 -6.38 4.80
N TRP A 341 2.43 -5.53 5.43
CA TRP A 341 1.72 -4.45 4.74
C TRP A 341 2.68 -3.49 4.03
N TRP A 342 3.76 -3.09 4.71
CA TRP A 342 4.78 -2.22 4.14
C TRP A 342 5.62 -2.90 3.07
N SER A 343 5.95 -4.19 3.19
CA SER A 343 6.71 -4.91 2.15
C SER A 343 5.99 -4.91 0.81
N LEU A 344 4.67 -5.06 0.83
CA LEU A 344 3.85 -5.03 -0.39
C LEU A 344 3.74 -3.64 -0.99
N ILE A 345 3.66 -2.59 -0.17
CA ILE A 345 3.68 -1.21 -0.65
C ILE A 345 5.02 -0.87 -1.30
N VAL A 346 6.11 -1.16 -0.59
CA VAL A 346 7.47 -0.88 -1.05
C VAL A 346 7.78 -1.66 -2.32
N GLU A 347 7.37 -2.92 -2.42
CA GLU A 347 7.52 -3.71 -3.64
C GLU A 347 6.78 -3.10 -4.83
N GLN A 348 5.55 -2.64 -4.63
CA GLN A 348 4.78 -1.97 -5.69
C GLN A 348 5.41 -0.63 -6.09
N MET A 349 6.00 0.11 -5.15
CA MET A 349 6.80 1.31 -5.46
C MET A 349 8.04 0.94 -6.30
N TRP A 350 8.73 -0.14 -5.96
CA TRP A 350 9.83 -0.67 -6.78
C TRP A 350 9.38 -1.07 -8.18
N HIS A 351 8.13 -1.49 -8.37
CA HIS A 351 7.56 -1.79 -9.68
C HIS A 351 7.11 -0.53 -10.45
N GLY A 352 7.17 0.66 -9.84
CA GLY A 352 6.76 1.93 -10.46
C GLY A 352 5.25 2.14 -10.49
N LEU A 353 4.50 1.49 -9.59
CA LEU A 353 3.04 1.49 -9.63
C LEU A 353 2.40 2.73 -8.98
N PHE A 354 3.11 3.43 -8.10
CA PHE A 354 2.66 4.69 -7.45
C PHE A 354 3.75 5.38 -6.60
#